data_AF-A0A819M5T2-F1
#
_entry.id   AF-A0A819M5T2-F1
#
_cell.length_a   1.000
_cell.length_b   1.000
_cell.length_c   1.000
_cell.angle_alpha   90.00
_cell.angle_beta   90.00
_cell.angle_gamma   90.00
#
_symmetry.space_group_name_H-M   'P 1'
#
loop_
_entity.id
_entity.type
_entity.pdbx_description
1 polymer ?
#
loop_
_entity_poly.entity_id
_entity_poly.type
_entity_poly.pdbx_seq_one_letter_code
_entity_poly.pdbx_strand_id
1 'polypeptide(L)'
;MNSTYFTSIQTSMSNSSTINTEPWFIPLDIINIIFLILVIILGVLFLFIIIIDKTCHTVPVMLVASSCLAKLLFAIDLLGMLIWSLKNDLKQIAYQDSLCIFRGYFMHAAIAAQFDSYLLQAIYRYITVIYPTRLFWQSKQFQGFLIGLIW
;
A
#
# COMPACT_ATOMS: atom_id res chain seq x y z
N MET A 1 15.32 46.00 -18.76
CA MET A 1 14.67 45.14 -19.77
C MET A 1 15.23 43.73 -19.62
N ASN A 2 14.48 42.82 -18.99
CA ASN A 2 14.65 41.35 -19.07
C ASN A 2 13.52 40.63 -18.29
N SER A 3 12.31 41.21 -18.32
CA SER A 3 11.10 40.63 -17.71
C SER A 3 10.31 39.77 -18.70
N THR A 4 10.74 39.72 -19.97
CA THR A 4 10.02 39.07 -21.07
C THR A 4 10.45 37.63 -21.36
N TYR A 5 11.52 37.13 -20.71
CA TYR A 5 11.98 35.75 -20.88
C TYR A 5 11.42 34.76 -19.84
N PHE A 6 10.87 35.25 -18.72
CA PHE A 6 10.24 34.38 -17.73
C PHE A 6 8.76 34.07 -18.03
N THR A 7 8.12 34.87 -18.89
CA THR A 7 6.73 34.65 -19.32
C THR A 7 6.58 33.68 -20.49
N SER A 8 7.65 33.37 -21.24
CA SER A 8 7.62 32.40 -22.34
C SER A 8 7.84 30.95 -21.90
N ILE A 9 8.34 30.71 -20.68
CA ILE A 9 8.47 29.35 -20.12
C ILE A 9 7.18 28.92 -19.40
N GLN A 10 6.38 29.88 -18.90
CA GLN A 10 5.09 29.58 -18.26
C GLN A 10 3.94 29.32 -19.25
N THR A 11 4.12 29.62 -20.54
CA THR A 11 3.08 29.44 -21.58
C THR A 11 3.15 28.10 -22.31
N SER A 12 4.02 27.16 -21.92
CA SER A 12 3.97 25.76 -22.38
C SER A 12 3.23 24.83 -21.41
N MET A 13 2.53 25.37 -20.41
CA MET A 13 1.61 24.64 -19.54
C MET A 13 0.25 24.51 -20.21
N SER A 14 0.07 23.47 -21.05
CA SER A 14 -1.19 22.71 -21.27
C SER A 14 -1.19 21.90 -22.58
N ASN A 15 -0.05 21.37 -23.03
CA ASN A 15 -0.09 20.38 -24.10
C ASN A 15 -0.48 19.03 -23.50
N SER A 16 -1.78 18.80 -23.33
CA SER A 16 -2.30 17.43 -23.25
C SER A 16 -1.97 16.76 -24.58
N SER A 17 -0.89 15.98 -24.61
CA SER A 17 -0.64 15.10 -25.74
C SER A 17 -1.70 14.01 -25.70
N THR A 18 -2.50 13.92 -26.76
CA THR A 18 -3.34 12.76 -27.04
C THR A 18 -2.43 11.56 -27.19
N ILE A 19 -2.58 10.57 -26.31
CA ILE A 19 -1.83 9.32 -26.37
C ILE A 19 -2.80 8.23 -26.84
N ASN A 20 -2.36 7.42 -27.80
CA ASN A 20 -3.04 6.17 -28.12
C ASN A 20 -2.77 5.19 -26.98
N THR A 21 -3.74 5.06 -26.07
CA THR A 21 -3.71 4.05 -25.02
C THR A 21 -4.01 2.69 -25.61
N GLU A 22 -3.26 1.67 -25.18
CA GLU A 22 -3.53 0.30 -25.61
C GLU A 22 -4.89 -0.15 -25.07
N PRO A 23 -5.73 -0.80 -25.89
CA PRO A 23 -7.13 -1.07 -25.55
C PRO A 23 -7.31 -2.01 -24.35
N TRP A 24 -6.27 -2.76 -23.97
CA TRP A 24 -6.31 -3.68 -22.83
C TRP A 24 -6.00 -3.01 -21.48
N PHE A 25 -5.55 -1.76 -21.43
CA PHE A 25 -5.29 -1.07 -20.16
C PHE A 25 -6.58 -0.78 -19.39
N ILE A 26 -7.61 -0.29 -20.07
CA ILE A 26 -8.92 0.01 -19.47
C ILE A 26 -9.54 -1.23 -18.77
N PRO A 27 -9.70 -2.40 -19.44
CA PRO A 27 -10.25 -3.56 -18.76
C PRO A 27 -9.35 -4.08 -17.63
N LEU A 28 -8.03 -3.98 -17.76
CA LEU A 28 -7.09 -4.39 -16.72
C LEU A 28 -7.20 -3.52 -15.48
N ASP A 29 -7.30 -2.19 -15.65
CA ASP A 29 -7.48 -1.24 -14.55
C ASP A 29 -8.81 -1.47 -13.83
N ILE A 30 -9.90 -1.71 -14.57
CA ILE A 30 -11.22 -2.02 -13.99
C ILE A 30 -11.15 -3.32 -13.16
N ILE A 31 -10.53 -4.37 -13.68
CA ILE A 31 -10.38 -5.65 -12.97
C ILE A 31 -9.56 -5.44 -11.68
N ASN A 32 -8.44 -4.72 -11.76
CA ASN A 32 -7.60 -4.44 -10.59
C ASN A 32 -8.33 -3.61 -9.54
N ILE A 33 -9.10 -2.60 -9.94
CA ILE A 33 -9.93 -1.80 -9.03
C ILE A 33 -10.93 -2.69 -8.28
N ILE A 34 -11.62 -3.60 -8.97
CA ILE A 34 -12.58 -4.53 -8.35
C ILE A 34 -11.87 -5.40 -7.30
N PHE A 35 -10.73 -5.99 -7.64
CA PHE A 35 -9.96 -6.80 -6.70
C PHE A 35 -9.46 -5.99 -5.50
N LEU A 36 -9.01 -4.75 -5.69
CA LEU A 36 -8.56 -3.90 -4.59
C LEU A 36 -9.68 -3.49 -3.64
N ILE A 37 -10.87 -3.21 -4.17
CA ILE A 37 -12.05 -2.93 -3.34
C ILE A 37 -12.35 -4.13 -2.45
N LEU A 38 -12.32 -5.36 -3.00
CA LEU A 38 -12.50 -6.58 -2.22
C LEU A 38 -11.42 -6.74 -1.14
N VAL A 39 -10.14 -6.50 -1.48
CA VAL A 39 -9.03 -6.54 -0.52
C VAL A 39 -9.23 -5.53 0.61
N ILE A 40 -9.66 -4.31 0.30
CA ILE A 40 -9.91 -3.26 1.30
C ILE A 40 -11.06 -3.67 2.22
N ILE A 41 -12.19 -4.13 1.66
CA ILE A 41 -13.35 -4.57 2.45
C ILE A 41 -12.95 -5.70 3.39
N LEU A 42 -12.29 -6.75 2.86
CA LEU A 42 -11.85 -7.88 3.67
C LEU A 42 -10.83 -7.44 4.73
N GLY A 43 -9.86 -6.60 4.37
CA GLY A 43 -8.85 -6.09 5.30
C GLY A 43 -9.45 -5.31 6.47
N VAL A 44 -10.41 -4.42 6.20
CA VAL A 44 -11.14 -3.68 7.25
C VAL A 44 -11.92 -4.65 8.15
N LEU A 45 -12.64 -5.61 7.57
CA LEU A 45 -13.39 -6.60 8.34
C LEU A 45 -12.47 -7.44 9.25
N PHE A 46 -11.34 -7.90 8.73
CA PHE A 46 -10.36 -8.67 9.51
C PHE A 46 -9.80 -7.84 10.67
N LEU A 47 -9.37 -6.61 10.43
CA LEU A 47 -8.87 -5.73 11.49
C LEU A 47 -9.95 -5.43 12.54
N PHE A 48 -11.19 -5.20 12.10
CA PHE A 48 -12.33 -4.96 12.99
C PHE A 48 -12.60 -6.16 13.91
N ILE A 49 -12.61 -7.38 13.36
CA ILE A 49 -12.76 -8.62 14.15
C ILE A 49 -11.63 -8.73 15.19
N ILE A 50 -10.38 -8.49 14.78
CA ILE A 50 -9.21 -8.58 15.68
C ILE A 50 -9.31 -7.57 16.83
N ILE A 51 -9.82 -6.36 16.59
CA ILE A 51 -9.97 -5.31 17.61
C ILE A 51 -11.08 -5.66 18.62
N ILE A 52 -12.18 -6.26 18.17
CA ILE A 52 -13.35 -6.53 19.03
C ILE A 52 -13.17 -7.82 19.82
N ASP A 53 -12.68 -8.88 19.16
CA ASP A 53 -12.62 -10.19 19.77
C ASP A 53 -11.35 -10.35 20.62
N LYS A 54 -11.54 -10.34 21.94
CA LYS A 54 -10.44 -10.55 22.90
C LYS A 54 -9.75 -11.90 22.74
N THR A 55 -10.43 -12.92 22.21
CA THR A 55 -9.81 -14.23 21.94
C THR A 55 -8.80 -14.15 20.79
N CYS A 56 -8.97 -13.19 19.89
CA CYS A 56 -8.04 -12.91 18.80
C CYS A 56 -6.78 -12.19 19.27
N HIS A 57 -6.69 -11.71 20.52
CA HIS A 57 -5.50 -11.01 21.02
C HIS A 57 -4.35 -11.97 21.37
N THR A 58 -3.94 -12.80 20.42
CA THR A 58 -2.76 -13.66 20.50
C THR A 58 -1.61 -13.06 19.69
N VAL A 59 -0.38 -13.47 19.98
CA VAL A 59 0.81 -12.98 19.25
C VAL A 59 0.77 -13.30 17.75
N PRO A 60 0.44 -14.52 17.31
CA PRO A 60 0.32 -14.82 15.88
C PRO A 60 -0.69 -13.92 15.18
N VAL A 61 -1.83 -13.66 15.79
CA VAL A 61 -2.89 -12.81 15.21
C VAL A 61 -2.47 -11.35 15.17
N MET A 62 -1.73 -10.85 16.18
CA MET A 62 -1.15 -9.51 16.17
C MET A 62 -0.15 -9.32 15.02
N LEU A 63 0.69 -10.33 14.74
CA LEU A 63 1.62 -10.31 13.61
C LEU A 63 0.88 -10.33 12.26
N VAL A 64 -0.20 -11.11 12.16
CA VAL A 64 -1.09 -11.10 10.99
C VAL A 64 -1.74 -9.72 10.83
N ALA A 65 -2.20 -9.10 11.92
CA ALA A 65 -2.78 -7.76 11.91
C ALA A 65 -1.79 -6.72 11.35
N SER A 66 -0.51 -6.77 11.71
CA SER A 66 0.53 -5.90 11.12
C SER A 66 0.62 -6.06 9.60
N SER A 67 0.72 -7.29 9.11
CA SER A 67 0.76 -7.54 7.66
C SER A 67 -0.53 -7.13 6.94
N CYS A 68 -1.68 -7.28 7.60
CA CYS A 68 -2.98 -6.86 7.07
C CYS A 68 -3.06 -5.33 6.97
N LEU A 69 -2.58 -4.61 7.99
CA LEU A 69 -2.51 -3.15 7.98
C LEU A 69 -1.61 -2.63 6.86
N ALA A 70 -0.41 -3.22 6.69
CA ALA A 70 0.48 -2.89 5.57
C ALA A 70 -0.18 -3.12 4.21
N LYS A 71 -0.86 -4.26 4.05
CA LYS A 71 -1.58 -4.57 2.81
C LYS A 71 -2.74 -3.61 2.55
N LEU A 72 -3.44 -3.17 3.60
CA LEU A 72 -4.55 -2.22 3.50
C LEU A 72 -4.06 -0.83 3.07
N LEU A 73 -2.97 -0.33 3.67
CA LEU A 73 -2.35 0.93 3.25
C LEU A 73 -1.87 0.87 1.79
N PHE A 74 -1.19 -0.22 1.42
CA PHE A 74 -0.78 -0.47 0.03
C PHE A 74 -1.98 -0.49 -0.93
N ALA A 75 -3.07 -1.17 -0.56
CA ALA A 75 -4.25 -1.29 -1.42
C ALA A 75 -4.97 0.06 -1.62
N ILE A 76 -5.05 0.90 -0.58
CA ILE A 76 -5.64 2.24 -0.67
C ILE A 76 -4.83 3.13 -1.61
N ASP A 77 -3.51 3.14 -1.48
CA ASP A 77 -2.64 3.95 -2.33
C ASP A 77 -2.69 3.49 -3.80
N LEU A 78 -2.61 2.18 -4.03
CA LEU A 78 -2.71 1.58 -5.36
C LEU A 78 -4.09 1.84 -6.00
N LEU A 79 -5.17 1.81 -5.22
CA LEU A 79 -6.50 2.18 -5.71
C LEU A 79 -6.52 3.63 -6.19
N GLY A 80 -5.89 4.55 -5.44
CA GLY A 80 -5.74 5.95 -5.83
C GLY A 80 -4.96 6.14 -7.14
N MET A 81 -3.89 5.36 -7.35
CA MET A 81 -3.14 5.36 -8.61
C MET A 81 -3.98 4.83 -9.77
N LEU A 82 -4.68 3.69 -9.61
CA LEU A 82 -5.47 3.08 -10.68
C LEU A 82 -6.68 3.92 -11.08
N ILE A 83 -7.35 4.57 -10.12
CA ILE A 83 -8.44 5.52 -10.45
C ILE A 83 -7.90 6.68 -11.28
N TRP A 84 -6.70 7.18 -10.96
CA TRP A 84 -6.06 8.26 -11.70
C TRP A 84 -5.63 7.81 -13.10
N SER A 85 -5.04 6.62 -13.21
CA SER A 85 -4.69 5.96 -14.49
C SER A 85 -5.91 5.81 -15.38
N LEU A 86 -6.96 5.15 -14.88
CA LEU A 86 -8.20 4.91 -15.61
C LEU A 86 -8.86 6.22 -16.08
N LYS A 87 -8.83 7.27 -15.25
CA LYS A 87 -9.38 8.59 -15.64
C LYS A 87 -8.62 9.21 -16.81
N ASN A 88 -7.31 9.04 -16.86
CA ASN A 88 -6.49 9.53 -17.97
C ASN A 88 -6.67 8.67 -19.22
N ASP A 89 -6.74 7.35 -19.06
CA ASP A 89 -6.95 6.40 -20.15
C ASP A 89 -8.31 6.59 -20.83
N LEU A 90 -9.38 6.79 -20.06
CA LEU A 90 -10.72 7.07 -20.58
C LEU A 90 -10.80 8.41 -21.35
N LYS A 91 -9.95 9.37 -20.97
CA LYS A 91 -9.88 10.68 -21.61
C LYS A 91 -8.84 10.74 -22.73
N GLN A 92 -8.01 9.69 -22.87
CA GLN A 92 -6.87 9.64 -23.79
C GLN A 92 -5.93 10.85 -23.66
N ILE A 93 -5.77 11.36 -22.43
CA ILE A 93 -4.90 12.51 -22.12
C ILE A 93 -3.74 12.08 -21.24
N ALA A 94 -2.56 12.60 -21.55
CA ALA A 94 -1.42 12.58 -20.64
C ALA A 94 -1.50 13.77 -19.68
N TYR A 95 -2.03 13.55 -18.49
CA TYR A 95 -1.94 14.54 -17.40
C TYR A 95 -0.84 14.13 -16.43
N GLN A 96 -0.08 15.07 -15.89
CA GLN A 96 0.96 14.76 -14.90
C GLN A 96 0.33 14.57 -13.50
N ASP A 97 0.61 13.45 -12.83
CA ASP A 97 0.18 13.25 -11.44
C ASP A 97 1.08 14.05 -10.50
N SER A 98 0.53 15.06 -9.83
CA SER A 98 1.26 15.85 -8.83
C SER A 98 1.63 15.04 -7.59
N LEU A 99 0.95 13.91 -7.35
CA LEU A 99 1.20 13.00 -6.24
C LEU A 99 2.04 11.78 -6.64
N CYS A 100 2.53 11.69 -7.89
CA CYS A 100 3.25 10.52 -8.40
C CYS A 100 4.40 10.09 -7.49
N ILE A 101 5.27 11.03 -7.11
CA ILE A 101 6.45 10.75 -6.27
C ILE A 101 6.02 10.30 -4.87
N PHE A 102 5.04 10.99 -4.29
CA PHE A 102 4.52 10.67 -2.96
C PHE A 102 3.91 9.26 -2.93
N ARG A 103 3.02 8.96 -3.88
CA ARG A 103 2.39 7.64 -4.01
C ARG A 103 3.42 6.55 -4.28
N GLY A 104 4.40 6.80 -5.16
CA GLY A 104 5.49 5.86 -5.41
C GLY A 104 6.31 5.53 -4.15
N TYR A 105 6.68 6.55 -3.37
CA TYR A 105 7.38 6.35 -2.10
C TYR A 105 6.51 5.62 -1.08
N PHE A 106 5.25 6.03 -0.94
CA PHE A 106 4.33 5.42 0.01
C PHE A 106 4.05 3.95 -0.33
N MET A 107 3.82 3.64 -1.60
CA MET A 107 3.67 2.26 -2.08
C MET A 107 4.92 1.42 -1.77
N HIS A 108 6.12 1.99 -1.94
CA HIS A 108 7.37 1.30 -1.63
C HIS A 108 7.56 1.07 -0.12
N ALA A 109 7.22 2.05 0.71
CA ALA A 109 7.25 1.87 2.16
C ALA A 109 6.23 0.82 2.63
N ALA A 110 5.00 0.86 2.11
CA ALA A 110 3.95 -0.08 2.49
C ALA A 110 4.29 -1.53 2.08
N ILE A 111 4.89 -1.74 0.90
CA ILE A 111 5.31 -3.08 0.47
C ILE A 111 6.50 -3.60 1.29
N ALA A 112 7.45 -2.72 1.66
CA ALA A 112 8.55 -3.09 2.55
C ALA A 112 8.03 -3.52 3.93
N ALA A 113 7.17 -2.72 4.56
CA ALA A 113 6.52 -3.06 5.83
C ALA A 113 5.73 -4.38 5.76
N GLN A 114 5.12 -4.68 4.60
CA GLN A 114 4.43 -5.95 4.37
C GLN A 114 5.41 -7.14 4.35
N PHE A 115 6.52 -7.04 3.60
CA PHE A 115 7.53 -8.10 3.53
C PHE A 115 8.23 -8.32 4.88
N ASP A 116 8.57 -7.25 5.58
CA ASP A 116 9.18 -7.32 6.91
C ASP A 116 8.22 -7.94 7.92
N SER A 117 6.92 -7.64 7.83
CA SER A 117 5.89 -8.31 8.63
C SER A 117 5.83 -9.81 8.35
N TYR A 118 6.00 -10.25 7.09
CA TYR A 118 6.06 -11.68 6.75
C TYR A 118 7.33 -12.36 7.25
N LEU A 119 8.47 -11.67 7.18
CA LEU A 119 9.71 -12.15 7.76
C LEU A 119 9.58 -12.34 9.27
N LEU A 120 8.99 -11.37 9.97
CA LEU A 120 8.77 -11.45 11.41
C LEU A 120 7.82 -12.61 11.77
N GLN A 121 6.76 -12.84 11.00
CA GLN A 121 5.89 -14.01 11.16
C GLN A 121 6.65 -15.33 10.98
N ALA A 122 7.52 -15.42 9.97
CA ALA A 122 8.33 -16.62 9.73
C ALA A 122 9.31 -16.88 10.88
N ILE A 123 10.01 -15.83 11.36
CA ILE A 123 10.92 -15.91 12.50
C ILE A 123 10.17 -16.34 13.76
N TYR A 124 9.00 -15.75 14.04
CA TYR A 124 8.19 -16.11 15.20
C TYR A 124 7.78 -17.59 15.18
N ARG A 125 7.30 -18.09 14.03
CA ARG A 125 6.94 -19.51 13.86
C ARG A 125 8.14 -20.41 14.05
N TYR A 126 9.29 -20.06 13.46
CA TYR A 126 10.54 -20.79 13.60
C TYR A 126 10.97 -20.92 15.08
N ILE A 127 11.00 -19.80 15.82
CA ILE A 127 11.37 -19.77 17.24
C ILE A 127 10.41 -20.61 18.07
N THR A 128 9.11 -20.51 17.80
CA THR A 128 8.08 -21.26 18.55
C THR A 128 8.24 -22.77 18.38
N VAL A 129 8.59 -23.23 17.18
CA VAL A 129 8.76 -24.66 16.89
C VAL A 129 10.10 -25.20 17.41
N ILE A 130 11.21 -24.49 17.20
CA ILE A 130 12.56 -25.01 17.49
C ILE A 130 13.02 -24.68 18.90
N TYR A 131 12.62 -23.52 19.44
CA TYR A 131 13.04 -23.04 20.75
C TYR A 131 11.84 -22.74 21.66
N PRO A 132 11.00 -23.74 21.98
CA PRO A 132 9.75 -23.53 22.71
C PRO A 132 9.96 -22.95 24.11
N THR A 133 11.13 -23.16 24.72
CA THR A 133 11.48 -22.65 26.06
C THR A 133 11.87 -21.17 26.08
N ARG A 134 12.04 -20.52 24.92
CA ARG A 134 12.44 -19.10 24.82
C ARG A 134 11.22 -18.16 24.88
N LEU A 135 10.57 -18.12 26.05
CA LEU A 135 9.33 -17.36 26.28
C LEU A 135 9.45 -15.85 26.03
N PHE A 136 10.64 -15.26 26.20
CA PHE A 136 10.88 -13.83 25.95
C PHE A 136 10.53 -13.42 24.50
N TRP A 137 11.00 -14.21 23.53
CA TRP A 137 10.74 -14.00 22.10
C TRP A 137 9.27 -14.20 21.73
N GLN A 138 8.52 -14.95 22.55
CA GLN A 138 7.11 -15.23 22.36
C GLN A 138 6.19 -14.21 23.06
N SER A 139 6.75 -13.24 23.79
CA SER A 139 5.96 -12.25 24.53
C SER A 139 5.32 -11.20 23.61
N LYS A 140 4.09 -10.78 23.96
CA LYS A 140 3.36 -9.72 23.23
C LYS A 140 4.11 -8.39 23.21
N GLN A 141 4.78 -8.05 24.32
CA GLN A 141 5.53 -6.80 24.47
C GLN A 141 6.71 -6.75 23.50
N PHE A 142 7.51 -7.82 23.44
CA PHE A 142 8.65 -7.88 22.54
C PHE A 142 8.22 -7.88 21.06
N GLN A 143 7.18 -8.63 20.71
CA GLN A 143 6.66 -8.65 19.35
C GLN A 143 6.02 -7.31 18.95
N GLY A 144 5.35 -6.62 19.88
CA GLY A 144 4.86 -5.26 19.65
C GLY A 144 5.99 -4.26 19.41
N PHE A 145 7.09 -4.37 20.14
CA PHE A 145 8.29 -3.57 19.92
C PHE A 145 8.91 -3.84 18.53
N LEU A 146 9.03 -5.11 18.12
CA LEU A 146 9.54 -5.45 16.80
C LEU A 146 8.65 -4.94 15.67
N ILE A 147 7.32 -5.04 15.81
CA ILE A 147 6.39 -4.41 14.87
C ILE A 147 6.67 -2.90 14.80
N GLY A 148 6.78 -2.22 15.94
CA GLY A 148 7.06 -0.78 15.97
C GLY A 148 8.42 -0.37 15.40
N LEU A 149 9.39 -1.27 15.25
CA LEU A 149 10.66 -1.00 14.56
C LEU A 149 10.59 -1.19 13.04
N ILE A 150 9.63 -1.99 12.56
CA ILE A 150 9.40 -2.24 11.13
C ILE A 150 8.68 -1.04 10.48
N TRP A 151 7.84 -0.35 11.25
CA TRP A 151 7.05 0.80 10.82
C TRP A 151 7.77 2.12 11.09
#